data_AF-A0A7S2I1K7-F1
#
_entry.id   AF-A0A7S2I1K7-F1
#
_cell.length_a   1.000
_cell.length_b   1.000
_cell.length_c   1.000
_cell.angle_alpha   90.00
_cell.angle_beta   90.00
_cell.angle_gamma   90.00
#
_symmetry.space_group_name_H-M   'P 1'
#
loop_
_entity.id
_entity.type
_entity.pdbx_description
1 polymer ?
#
loop_
_entity_poly.entity_id
_entity_poly.type
_entity_poly.pdbx_seq_one_letter_code
_entity_poly.pdbx_strand_id
1 'polypeptide(L)'
;LVIGYAQITLRPAATFREVAYGAPADSAGGLPVLDAMTFLRCRFARLAPMYYLMNLLAVVLGFARNISFVRVVLVLTCTSTWFADTPFVEILWTIPVVCFFYWCFPALAPWIQRIPTRHLRAYALGMYVLQLLLFPLSLSSHGLWLWMRMFPPARLPVFVMGMCCGMQRLHASHARADGRPTPAESCPAWPRLVGCGCLQPATGLALYWAGLSLACILASLACWMSHAPRMLEVILPILFYDWLYAVTDPEQNSSPVVRLFQSRPMVWLGEISMGIYMGHALLCAGWLFFIDAGYLDGARSNSMLPWVSFLVIVPTSVLLGCLLTRFYEVPMAGLLRPARRQDALEAAKRANASSHDRLRGVVADYGVA
;
A
#
# COMPACT_ATOMS: atom_id res chain seq x y z
N LEU A 1 2.39 -2.04 -0.64
CA LEU A 1 1.40 -0.93 -0.64
C LEU A 1 1.33 -0.20 -1.99
N VAL A 2 2.47 0.23 -2.58
CA VAL A 2 2.54 0.90 -3.91
C VAL A 2 1.84 0.11 -5.02
N ILE A 3 2.13 -1.18 -5.11
CA ILE A 3 1.58 -2.08 -6.13
C ILE A 3 0.05 -2.21 -6.00
N GLY A 4 -0.47 -2.20 -4.77
CA GLY A 4 -1.91 -2.25 -4.51
C GLY A 4 -2.65 -0.98 -4.88
N TYR A 5 -1.98 0.18 -4.93
CA TYR A 5 -2.56 1.45 -5.41
C TYR A 5 -2.56 1.51 -6.94
N ALA A 6 -1.47 1.05 -7.58
CA ALA A 6 -1.40 0.91 -9.03
C ALA A 6 -2.50 -0.01 -9.58
N GLN A 7 -2.80 -1.12 -8.89
CA GLN A 7 -3.90 -2.03 -9.26
C GLN A 7 -5.29 -1.39 -9.21
N ILE A 8 -5.52 -0.39 -8.35
CA ILE A 8 -6.80 0.32 -8.26
C ILE A 8 -6.97 1.28 -9.46
N THR A 9 -5.89 1.90 -9.93
CA THR A 9 -5.91 2.81 -11.09
C THR A 9 -5.85 2.11 -12.44
N LEU A 10 -5.37 0.87 -12.51
CA LEU A 10 -5.24 0.11 -13.76
C LEU A 10 -6.49 -0.71 -14.12
N ARG A 11 -7.47 -0.84 -13.21
CA ARG A 11 -8.81 -1.31 -13.61
C ARG A 11 -9.56 -0.15 -14.27
N PRO A 12 -10.33 -0.38 -15.34
CA PRO A 12 -11.09 0.67 -16.01
C PRO A 12 -11.89 1.50 -14.99
N ALA A 13 -11.79 2.83 -15.07
CA ALA A 13 -12.39 3.75 -14.11
C ALA A 13 -13.91 3.53 -13.93
N ALA A 14 -14.58 2.97 -14.95
CA ALA A 14 -15.99 2.57 -14.92
C ALA A 14 -16.29 1.63 -13.73
N THR A 15 -15.44 0.63 -13.49
CA THR A 15 -15.66 -0.36 -12.41
C THR A 15 -15.45 0.19 -11.01
N PHE A 16 -14.66 1.28 -10.83
CA PHE A 16 -14.43 1.86 -9.50
C PHE A 16 -15.49 2.90 -9.15
N ARG A 17 -16.03 3.63 -10.14
CA ARG A 17 -17.12 4.60 -9.95
C ARG A 17 -18.37 3.95 -9.38
N GLU A 18 -18.81 2.80 -9.90
CA GLU A 18 -20.01 2.12 -9.39
C GLU A 18 -19.83 1.59 -7.96
N VAL A 19 -18.61 1.15 -7.62
CA VAL A 19 -18.35 0.39 -6.39
C VAL A 19 -18.24 1.26 -5.14
N ALA A 20 -17.70 2.47 -5.24
CA ALA A 20 -17.49 3.34 -4.08
C ALA A 20 -18.66 4.27 -3.79
N TYR A 21 -19.56 4.46 -4.75
CA TYR A 21 -20.43 5.65 -4.78
C TYR A 21 -21.92 5.38 -4.94
N GLY A 22 -22.35 4.11 -5.06
CA GLY A 22 -23.73 3.66 -4.80
C GLY A 22 -24.83 4.19 -5.74
N ALA A 23 -24.57 5.17 -6.60
CA ALA A 23 -25.54 5.75 -7.51
C ALA A 23 -24.87 6.16 -8.85
N PRO A 24 -25.60 6.06 -9.98
CA PRO A 24 -25.17 6.67 -11.23
C PRO A 24 -24.97 8.17 -10.99
N ALA A 25 -23.84 8.70 -11.43
CA ALA A 25 -23.56 10.13 -11.30
C ALA A 25 -24.66 10.90 -12.05
N ASP A 26 -25.52 11.61 -11.31
CA ASP A 26 -26.36 12.63 -11.89
C ASP A 26 -25.45 13.55 -12.72
N SER A 27 -25.89 13.87 -13.94
CA SER A 27 -25.12 14.51 -15.02
C SER A 27 -24.55 15.92 -14.70
N ALA A 28 -24.60 16.36 -13.45
CA ALA A 28 -24.15 17.66 -12.97
C ALA A 28 -22.66 17.73 -12.56
N GLY A 29 -21.82 16.80 -13.01
CA GLY A 29 -20.35 16.91 -12.94
C GLY A 29 -19.72 16.87 -11.53
N GLY A 30 -20.51 16.63 -10.49
CA GLY A 30 -20.03 16.50 -9.11
C GLY A 30 -19.34 15.16 -8.85
N LEU A 31 -18.31 15.15 -7.99
CA LEU A 31 -17.82 13.90 -7.42
C LEU A 31 -18.91 13.33 -6.50
N PRO A 32 -19.26 12.04 -6.64
CA PRO A 32 -20.25 11.43 -5.76
C PRO A 32 -19.83 11.46 -4.28
N VAL A 33 -20.82 11.49 -3.39
CA VAL A 33 -20.60 11.50 -1.94
C VAL A 33 -20.03 10.15 -1.49
N LEU A 34 -18.92 10.18 -0.75
CA LEU A 34 -18.29 8.99 -0.20
C LEU A 34 -19.20 8.32 0.83
N ASP A 35 -19.63 7.08 0.57
CA ASP A 35 -20.23 6.24 1.61
C ASP A 35 -19.14 5.73 2.57
N ALA A 36 -19.00 6.45 3.69
CA ALA A 36 -18.02 6.17 4.73
C ALA A 36 -18.12 4.73 5.26
N MET A 37 -19.33 4.22 5.47
CA MET A 37 -19.53 2.90 6.06
C MET A 37 -19.20 1.79 5.07
N THR A 38 -19.60 1.94 3.80
CA THR A 38 -19.20 1.00 2.75
C THR A 38 -17.69 1.01 2.55
N PHE A 39 -17.05 2.19 2.58
CA PHE A 39 -15.59 2.30 2.55
C PHE A 39 -14.95 1.54 3.70
N LEU A 40 -15.35 1.81 4.95
CA LEU A 40 -14.78 1.18 6.15
C LEU A 40 -14.96 -0.34 6.12
N ARG A 41 -16.16 -0.84 5.80
CA ARG A 41 -16.43 -2.28 5.67
C ARG A 41 -15.54 -2.93 4.62
N CYS A 42 -15.41 -2.33 3.44
CA CYS A 42 -14.58 -2.88 2.37
C CYS A 42 -13.10 -2.93 2.74
N ARG A 43 -12.62 -1.93 3.49
CA ARG A 43 -11.23 -1.86 3.94
C ARG A 43 -10.95 -2.82 5.09
N PHE A 44 -11.86 -2.92 6.05
CA PHE A 44 -11.78 -3.88 7.15
C PHE A 44 -11.82 -5.32 6.64
N ALA A 45 -12.70 -5.64 5.69
CA ALA A 45 -12.79 -6.96 5.06
C ALA A 45 -11.49 -7.42 4.40
N ARG A 46 -10.62 -6.49 4.00
CA ARG A 46 -9.32 -6.80 3.41
C ARG A 46 -8.24 -7.03 4.46
N LEU A 47 -8.22 -6.25 5.54
CA LEU A 47 -7.13 -6.29 6.52
C LEU A 47 -7.39 -7.24 7.69
N ALA A 48 -8.61 -7.22 8.22
CA ALA A 48 -8.95 -7.83 9.49
C ALA A 48 -8.73 -9.34 9.52
N PRO A 49 -9.14 -10.14 8.50
CA PRO A 49 -8.97 -11.59 8.57
C PRO A 49 -7.50 -11.96 8.79
N MET A 50 -6.62 -11.47 7.91
CA MET A 50 -5.20 -11.80 7.96
C MET A 50 -4.55 -11.32 9.25
N TYR A 51 -4.91 -10.12 9.72
CA TYR A 51 -4.37 -9.57 10.96
C TYR A 51 -4.73 -10.43 12.18
N TYR A 52 -6.00 -10.83 12.32
CA TYR A 52 -6.43 -11.66 13.44
C TYR A 52 -5.86 -13.08 13.35
N LEU A 53 -5.81 -13.68 12.15
CA LEU A 53 -5.22 -14.99 11.95
C LEU A 53 -3.76 -15.02 12.37
N MET A 54 -2.94 -14.06 11.96
CA MET A 54 -1.53 -14.04 12.32
C MET A 54 -1.32 -13.81 13.82
N ASN A 55 -2.10 -12.93 14.45
CA ASN A 55 -2.04 -12.75 15.91
C ASN A 55 -2.46 -14.02 16.67
N LEU A 56 -3.51 -14.72 16.19
CA LEU A 56 -3.95 -15.98 16.76
C LEU A 56 -2.86 -17.06 16.63
N LEU A 57 -2.26 -17.19 15.44
CA LEU A 57 -1.15 -18.13 15.22
C LEU A 57 0.05 -17.80 16.11
N ALA A 58 0.36 -16.52 16.35
CA ALA A 58 1.42 -16.13 17.27
C ALA A 58 1.17 -16.61 18.70
N VAL A 59 -0.09 -16.56 19.15
CA VAL A 59 -0.48 -17.06 20.48
C VAL A 59 -0.40 -18.59 20.51
N VAL A 60 -0.98 -19.28 19.53
CA VAL A 60 -1.02 -20.75 19.46
C VAL A 60 0.39 -21.35 19.35
N LEU A 61 1.28 -20.73 18.58
CA LEU A 61 2.67 -21.18 18.41
C LEU A 61 3.58 -20.75 19.57
N GLY A 62 3.07 -20.05 20.58
CA GLY A 62 3.86 -19.60 21.74
C GLY A 62 4.84 -18.45 21.45
N PHE A 63 4.68 -17.74 20.33
CA PHE A 63 5.50 -16.55 20.00
C PHE A 63 5.01 -15.27 20.69
N ALA A 64 3.74 -15.23 21.10
CA ALA A 64 3.18 -14.11 21.84
C ALA A 64 3.77 -14.03 23.26
N ARG A 65 4.50 -12.95 23.57
CA ARG A 65 5.00 -12.66 24.92
C ARG A 65 4.09 -11.67 25.64
N ASN A 66 4.04 -11.72 26.98
CA ASN A 66 3.33 -10.75 27.81
C ASN A 66 1.85 -10.58 27.41
N ILE A 67 1.11 -11.68 27.34
CA ILE A 67 -0.33 -11.64 27.05
C ILE A 67 -1.05 -11.05 28.28
N SER A 68 -1.46 -9.79 28.16
CA SER A 68 -2.31 -9.13 29.16
C SER A 68 -3.70 -8.90 28.59
N PHE A 69 -4.71 -8.79 29.46
CA PHE A 69 -6.08 -8.49 29.04
C PHE A 69 -6.16 -7.20 28.21
N VAL A 70 -5.46 -6.14 28.64
CA VAL A 70 -5.39 -4.85 27.93
C VAL A 70 -4.85 -5.04 26.52
N ARG A 71 -3.75 -5.78 26.35
CA ARG A 71 -3.14 -6.03 25.04
C ARG A 71 -4.05 -6.85 24.13
N VAL A 72 -4.75 -7.83 24.67
CA VAL A 72 -5.77 -8.60 23.92
C VAL A 72 -6.86 -7.66 23.40
N VAL A 73 -7.40 -6.79 24.24
CA VAL A 73 -8.42 -5.80 23.82
C VAL A 73 -7.87 -4.90 22.71
N LEU A 74 -6.67 -4.34 22.90
CA LEU A 74 -6.02 -3.46 21.92
C LEU A 74 -5.73 -4.13 20.58
N VAL A 75 -5.36 -5.41 20.58
CA VAL A 75 -5.20 -6.21 19.36
C VAL A 75 -6.55 -6.45 18.72
N LEU A 76 -7.57 -6.87 19.47
CA LEU A 76 -8.90 -7.13 18.92
C LEU A 76 -9.53 -5.87 18.31
N THR A 77 -9.28 -4.70 18.87
CA THR A 77 -9.79 -3.42 18.33
C THR A 77 -8.90 -2.78 17.26
N CYS A 78 -7.75 -3.40 16.91
CA CYS A 78 -6.74 -2.82 16.02
C CYS A 78 -6.23 -1.44 16.49
N THR A 79 -6.10 -1.22 17.80
CA THR A 79 -5.67 0.06 18.40
C THR A 79 -4.35 -0.05 19.18
N SER A 80 -3.63 -1.16 19.11
CA SER A 80 -2.41 -1.38 19.91
C SER A 80 -1.38 -0.24 19.76
N THR A 81 -1.06 0.17 18.53
CA THR A 81 -0.03 1.21 18.32
C THR A 81 -0.47 2.61 18.67
N TRP A 82 -1.76 2.80 18.97
CA TRP A 82 -2.31 4.10 19.35
C TRP A 82 -1.92 4.44 20.79
N PHE A 83 -1.71 3.41 21.59
CA PHE A 83 -1.35 3.49 23.00
C PHE A 83 0.07 2.97 23.26
N ALA A 84 0.97 3.17 22.29
CA ALA A 84 2.37 2.75 22.39
C ALA A 84 2.61 1.25 22.58
N ASP A 85 1.63 0.40 22.26
CA ASP A 85 1.73 -1.06 22.34
C ASP A 85 1.87 -1.70 20.94
N THR A 86 2.29 -2.94 20.88
CA THR A 86 2.47 -3.71 19.65
C THR A 86 1.54 -4.91 19.61
N PRO A 87 1.08 -5.34 18.42
CA PRO A 87 0.40 -6.62 18.30
C PRO A 87 1.31 -7.79 18.70
N PHE A 88 0.74 -8.99 18.84
CA PHE A 88 1.52 -10.18 19.24
C PHE A 88 2.61 -10.52 18.24
N VAL A 89 2.35 -10.26 16.95
CA VAL A 89 3.38 -10.26 15.91
C VAL A 89 3.82 -8.83 15.68
N GLU A 90 5.06 -8.50 16.05
CA GLU A 90 5.56 -7.12 16.01
C GLU A 90 5.33 -6.45 14.65
N ILE A 91 5.65 -7.11 13.53
CA ILE A 91 5.51 -6.52 12.18
C ILE A 91 4.08 -6.07 11.83
N LEU A 92 3.06 -6.61 12.51
CA LEU A 92 1.67 -6.25 12.29
C LEU A 92 1.30 -4.89 12.90
N TRP A 93 2.24 -4.17 13.53
CA TRP A 93 2.03 -2.82 14.05
C TRP A 93 1.50 -1.85 12.97
N THR A 94 1.81 -2.11 11.70
CA THR A 94 1.30 -1.28 10.59
C THR A 94 -0.21 -1.37 10.40
N ILE A 95 -0.85 -2.47 10.82
CA ILE A 95 -2.29 -2.66 10.62
C ILE A 95 -3.11 -1.72 11.51
N PRO A 96 -2.88 -1.61 12.83
CA PRO A 96 -3.47 -0.56 13.65
C PRO A 96 -3.25 0.86 13.11
N VAL A 97 -2.08 1.14 12.54
CA VAL A 97 -1.79 2.45 11.90
C VAL A 97 -2.67 2.68 10.68
N VAL A 98 -2.81 1.68 9.80
CA VAL A 98 -3.67 1.77 8.62
C VAL A 98 -5.14 1.84 9.03
N CYS A 99 -5.57 1.11 10.06
CA CYS A 99 -6.93 1.18 10.61
C CYS A 99 -7.26 2.60 11.10
N PHE A 100 -6.34 3.26 11.80
CA PHE A 100 -6.49 4.67 12.19
C PHE A 100 -6.75 5.57 10.98
N PHE A 101 -5.92 5.45 9.94
CA PHE A 101 -6.10 6.25 8.73
C PHE A 101 -7.40 5.96 8.00
N TYR A 102 -7.88 4.73 8.02
CA TYR A 102 -9.18 4.40 7.47
C TYR A 102 -10.32 5.05 8.25
N TRP A 103 -10.22 5.19 9.58
CA TRP A 103 -11.20 5.97 10.35
C TRP A 103 -11.11 7.48 10.10
N CYS A 104 -9.90 8.03 9.90
CA CYS A 104 -9.76 9.44 9.57
C CYS A 104 -10.20 9.80 8.15
N PHE A 105 -10.07 8.86 7.20
CA PHE A 105 -10.26 9.13 5.77
C PHE A 105 -11.64 9.73 5.42
N PRO A 106 -12.79 9.23 5.92
CA PRO A 106 -14.10 9.81 5.61
C PRO A 106 -14.26 11.27 6.05
N ALA A 107 -13.60 11.67 7.14
CA ALA A 107 -13.61 13.06 7.60
C ALA A 107 -12.64 13.95 6.78
N LEU A 108 -11.47 13.42 6.43
CA LEU A 108 -10.44 14.15 5.68
C LEU A 108 -10.77 14.30 4.20
N ALA A 109 -11.43 13.32 3.58
CA ALA A 109 -11.67 13.31 2.14
C ALA A 109 -12.49 14.52 1.65
N PRO A 110 -13.64 14.88 2.25
CA PRO A 110 -14.40 16.07 1.87
C PRO A 110 -13.61 17.37 2.05
N TRP A 111 -12.73 17.41 3.04
CA TRP A 111 -11.90 18.59 3.29
C TRP A 111 -10.84 18.76 2.20
N ILE A 112 -10.14 17.68 1.84
CA ILE A 112 -9.14 17.70 0.76
C ILE A 112 -9.79 17.96 -0.60
N GLN A 113 -11.00 17.45 -0.84
CA GLN A 113 -11.76 17.72 -2.08
C GLN A 113 -12.07 19.21 -2.29
N ARG A 114 -12.16 20.01 -1.22
CA ARG A 114 -12.39 21.46 -1.31
C ARG A 114 -11.12 22.25 -1.66
N ILE A 115 -9.93 21.63 -1.57
CA ILE A 115 -8.68 22.31 -1.87
C ILE A 115 -8.56 22.46 -3.40
N PRO A 116 -8.38 23.69 -3.93
CA PRO A 116 -8.18 23.88 -5.36
C PRO A 116 -7.01 23.06 -5.89
N THR A 117 -7.14 22.47 -7.08
CA THR A 117 -6.12 21.57 -7.66
C THR A 117 -4.72 22.16 -7.65
N ARG A 118 -4.60 23.47 -7.92
CA ARG A 118 -3.34 24.21 -7.93
C ARG A 118 -2.64 24.26 -6.56
N HIS A 119 -3.38 24.10 -5.46
CA HIS A 119 -2.84 24.17 -4.10
C HIS A 119 -2.57 22.79 -3.48
N LEU A 120 -3.01 21.68 -4.09
CA LEU A 120 -2.84 20.33 -3.52
C LEU A 120 -1.37 19.98 -3.27
N ARG A 121 -0.48 20.30 -4.22
CA ARG A 121 0.97 20.07 -4.06
C ARG A 121 1.58 20.94 -2.96
N ALA A 122 1.22 22.22 -2.91
CA ALA A 122 1.70 23.14 -1.87
C ALA A 122 1.25 22.67 -0.48
N TYR A 123 0.01 22.18 -0.37
CA TYR A 123 -0.51 21.61 0.85
C TYR A 123 0.22 20.31 1.25
N ALA A 124 0.50 19.42 0.30
CA ALA A 124 1.33 18.24 0.54
C ALA A 124 2.77 18.59 0.99
N LEU A 125 3.37 19.65 0.41
CA LEU A 125 4.66 20.18 0.87
C LEU A 125 4.57 20.74 2.30
N GLY A 126 3.48 21.40 2.66
CA GLY A 126 3.24 21.83 4.04
C GLY A 126 3.19 20.66 5.02
N MET A 127 2.51 19.57 4.67
CA MET A 127 2.50 18.33 5.45
C MET A 127 3.89 17.68 5.54
N TYR A 128 4.67 17.73 4.46
CA TYR A 128 6.05 17.27 4.45
C TYR A 128 6.95 18.08 5.40
N VAL A 129 6.83 19.41 5.40
CA VAL A 129 7.53 20.29 6.35
C VAL A 129 7.12 19.97 7.78
N LEU A 130 5.82 19.74 8.04
CA LEU A 130 5.36 19.31 9.36
C LEU A 130 6.01 17.99 9.79
N GLN A 131 6.11 17.01 8.89
CA GLN A 131 6.81 15.73 9.15
C GLN A 131 8.30 15.96 9.46
N LEU A 132 8.97 16.85 8.72
CA LEU A 132 10.35 17.25 8.95
C LEU A 132 10.55 17.87 10.34
N LEU A 133 9.60 18.70 10.80
CA LEU A 133 9.67 19.33 12.12
C LEU A 133 9.47 18.34 13.27
N LEU A 134 8.73 17.24 13.04
CA LEU A 134 8.58 16.16 14.02
C LEU A 134 9.82 15.24 14.09
N PHE A 135 10.67 15.26 13.06
CA PHE A 135 11.78 14.32 12.95
C PHE A 135 12.89 14.45 14.01
N PRO A 136 13.33 15.66 14.43
CA PRO A 136 14.36 15.79 15.47
C PRO A 136 14.01 15.06 16.78
N LEU A 137 12.72 15.03 17.13
CA LEU A 137 12.24 14.29 18.30
C LEU A 137 12.56 12.79 18.16
N SER A 138 12.40 12.22 16.97
CA SER A 138 12.76 10.83 16.67
C SER A 138 14.26 10.54 16.75
N LEU A 139 15.14 11.56 16.66
CA LEU A 139 16.58 11.34 16.75
C LEU A 139 17.06 11.12 18.19
N SER A 140 16.29 11.58 19.19
CA SER A 140 16.70 11.56 20.60
C SER A 140 16.94 10.17 21.17
N SER A 141 16.15 9.16 20.76
CA SER A 141 16.32 7.78 21.19
C SER A 141 15.74 6.79 20.18
N HIS A 142 16.28 5.56 20.17
CA HIS A 142 15.75 4.49 19.31
C HIS A 142 14.29 4.14 19.65
N GLY A 143 13.94 4.12 20.94
CA GLY A 143 12.58 3.88 21.39
C GLY A 143 11.59 4.95 20.91
N LEU A 144 11.96 6.23 21.01
CA LEU A 144 11.09 7.31 20.53
C LEU A 144 10.96 7.29 19.01
N TRP A 145 12.02 6.95 18.27
CA TRP A 145 11.94 6.73 16.82
C TRP A 145 10.95 5.62 16.45
N LEU A 146 11.06 4.44 17.07
CA LEU A 146 10.14 3.32 16.86
C LEU A 146 8.70 3.74 17.21
N TRP A 147 8.52 4.41 18.34
CA TRP A 147 7.21 4.90 18.75
C TRP A 147 6.63 5.87 17.74
N MET A 148 7.36 6.91 17.31
CA MET A 148 6.91 7.84 16.27
C MET A 148 6.60 7.15 14.94
N ARG A 149 7.30 6.05 14.64
CA ARG A 149 7.03 5.25 13.45
C ARG A 149 5.71 4.51 13.54
N MET A 150 5.37 3.99 14.72
CA MET A 150 4.16 3.22 14.99
C MET A 150 2.96 4.08 15.40
N PHE A 151 3.18 5.30 15.89
CA PHE A 151 2.15 6.18 16.40
C PHE A 151 1.39 6.85 15.23
N PRO A 152 0.11 6.50 15.00
CA PRO A 152 -0.60 6.94 13.80
C PRO A 152 -0.69 8.46 13.62
N PRO A 153 -0.93 9.27 14.68
CA PRO A 153 -0.96 10.73 14.55
C PRO A 153 0.36 11.34 14.04
N ALA A 154 1.52 10.79 14.44
CA ALA A 154 2.81 11.25 13.94
C ALA A 154 3.03 10.93 12.45
N ARG A 155 2.26 9.99 11.89
CA ARG A 155 2.30 9.59 10.47
C ARG A 155 1.14 10.17 9.66
N LEU A 156 0.21 10.88 10.29
CA LEU A 156 -0.92 11.53 9.63
C LEU A 156 -0.49 12.50 8.52
N PRO A 157 0.58 13.32 8.64
CA PRO A 157 1.01 14.21 7.56
C PRO A 157 1.32 13.44 6.27
N VAL A 158 2.04 12.31 6.37
CA VAL A 158 2.36 11.44 5.22
C VAL A 158 1.12 10.84 4.59
N PHE A 159 0.13 10.43 5.41
CA PHE A 159 -1.14 9.94 4.90
C PHE A 159 -1.89 11.01 4.10
N VAL A 160 -1.96 12.23 4.62
CA VAL A 160 -2.59 13.38 3.96
C VAL A 160 -1.87 13.74 2.66
N MET A 161 -0.53 13.68 2.61
CA MET A 161 0.22 13.82 1.35
C MET A 161 -0.23 12.80 0.30
N GLY A 162 -0.41 11.54 0.69
CA GLY A 162 -0.95 10.49 -0.20
C GLY A 162 -2.35 10.80 -0.71
N MET A 163 -3.24 11.33 0.14
CA MET A 163 -4.58 11.77 -0.26
C MET A 163 -4.52 12.92 -1.27
N CYS A 164 -3.65 13.91 -1.07
CA CYS A 164 -3.45 15.01 -2.02
C CYS A 164 -2.94 14.52 -3.38
N CYS A 165 -1.99 13.57 -3.38
CA CYS A 165 -1.49 12.94 -4.61
C CYS A 165 -2.63 12.27 -5.39
N GLY A 166 -3.43 11.45 -4.69
CA GLY A 166 -4.59 10.78 -5.27
C GLY A 166 -5.62 11.77 -5.83
N MET A 167 -5.92 12.84 -5.11
CA MET A 167 -6.84 13.89 -5.56
C MET A 167 -6.33 14.62 -6.81
N GLN A 168 -5.05 14.97 -6.82
CA GLN A 168 -4.40 15.62 -7.97
C GLN A 168 -4.49 14.73 -9.21
N ARG A 169 -4.28 13.42 -9.05
CA ARG A 169 -4.37 12.44 -10.14
C ARG A 169 -5.81 12.24 -10.65
N LEU A 170 -6.80 12.27 -9.76
CA LEU A 170 -8.22 12.22 -10.14
C LEU A 170 -8.61 13.46 -10.96
N HIS A 171 -8.22 14.65 -10.50
CA HIS A 171 -8.49 15.90 -11.22
C HIS A 171 -7.80 15.93 -12.60
N ALA A 172 -6.56 15.47 -12.69
CA ALA A 172 -5.86 15.35 -13.98
C ALA A 172 -6.57 14.37 -14.92
N SER A 173 -7.06 13.24 -14.42
CA SER A 173 -7.84 12.28 -15.22
C SER A 173 -9.15 12.87 -15.74
N HIS A 174 -9.88 13.63 -14.91
CA HIS A 174 -11.10 14.31 -15.33
C HIS A 174 -10.82 15.40 -16.36
N ALA A 175 -9.79 16.23 -16.15
CA ALA A 175 -9.39 17.25 -17.11
C ALA A 175 -9.09 16.65 -18.49
N ARG A 176 -8.36 15.53 -18.54
CA ARG A 176 -8.09 14.80 -19.80
C ARG A 176 -9.36 14.26 -20.46
N ALA A 177 -10.27 13.67 -19.67
CA ALA A 177 -11.54 13.17 -20.19
C ALA A 177 -12.39 14.28 -20.81
N ASP A 178 -12.29 15.51 -20.28
CA ASP A 178 -12.97 16.69 -20.78
C ASP A 178 -12.18 17.44 -21.88
N GLY A 179 -11.03 16.93 -22.33
CA GLY A 179 -10.16 17.60 -23.30
C GLY A 179 -9.50 18.89 -22.79
N ARG A 180 -9.51 19.13 -21.47
CA ARG A 180 -8.88 20.30 -20.84
C ARG A 180 -7.37 20.06 -20.64
N PRO A 181 -6.53 21.10 -20.81
CA PRO A 181 -5.11 20.98 -20.51
C PRO A 181 -4.93 20.59 -19.05
N THR A 182 -4.04 19.62 -18.80
CA THR A 182 -3.80 19.20 -17.42
C THR A 182 -2.94 20.24 -16.71
N PRO A 183 -3.25 20.59 -15.45
CA PRO A 183 -2.40 21.51 -14.67
C PRO A 183 -0.94 21.02 -14.54
N ALA A 184 -0.68 19.74 -14.80
CA ALA A 184 0.63 19.11 -14.67
C ALA A 184 1.68 19.64 -15.66
N GLU A 185 1.27 20.20 -16.80
CA GLU A 185 2.19 20.87 -17.74
C GLU A 185 2.93 22.06 -17.09
N SER A 186 2.40 22.59 -15.99
CA SER A 186 2.96 23.74 -15.28
C SER A 186 3.87 23.40 -14.10
N CYS A 187 4.24 22.13 -13.86
CA CYS A 187 5.17 21.76 -12.76
C CYS A 187 6.58 21.43 -13.30
N PRO A 188 7.48 22.42 -13.46
CA PRO A 188 8.65 22.33 -14.34
C PRO A 188 9.93 21.86 -13.62
N ALA A 189 9.86 21.47 -12.34
CA ALA A 189 11.07 21.29 -11.53
C ALA A 189 11.81 19.97 -11.84
N TRP A 190 11.09 18.89 -12.10
CA TRP A 190 11.70 17.56 -12.25
C TRP A 190 12.39 17.27 -13.58
N PRO A 191 11.89 17.74 -14.75
CA PRO A 191 12.61 17.58 -16.01
C PRO A 191 14.04 18.11 -15.96
N ARG A 192 14.31 19.09 -15.07
CA ARG A 192 15.65 19.68 -14.89
C ARG A 192 16.58 18.85 -14.02
N LEU A 193 16.08 18.15 -12.99
CA LEU A 193 16.90 17.39 -12.05
C LEU A 193 17.52 16.13 -12.68
N VAL A 194 16.84 15.53 -13.65
CA VAL A 194 17.31 14.32 -14.32
C VAL A 194 18.18 14.62 -15.54
N GLY A 195 18.13 15.86 -16.07
CA GLY A 195 19.01 16.35 -17.14
C GLY A 195 18.89 15.66 -18.51
N CYS A 196 18.37 14.43 -18.57
CA CYS A 196 18.12 13.69 -19.79
C CYS A 196 16.65 13.81 -20.18
N GLY A 197 16.37 14.55 -21.26
CA GLY A 197 15.05 14.53 -21.91
C GLY A 197 14.65 13.13 -22.42
N CYS A 198 15.60 12.19 -22.45
CA CYS A 198 15.37 10.79 -22.79
C CYS A 198 14.68 9.98 -21.68
N LEU A 199 14.84 10.38 -20.41
CA LEU A 199 14.43 9.55 -19.29
C LEU A 199 13.05 9.97 -18.79
N GLN A 200 12.11 9.04 -18.90
CA GLN A 200 10.75 9.25 -18.42
C GLN A 200 10.74 9.49 -16.89
N PRO A 201 9.96 10.48 -16.39
CA PRO A 201 9.91 10.85 -14.97
C PRO A 201 9.74 9.66 -14.00
N ALA A 202 8.86 8.70 -14.33
CA ALA A 202 8.62 7.52 -13.50
C ALA A 202 9.89 6.66 -13.35
N THR A 203 10.68 6.53 -14.42
CA THR A 203 11.95 5.79 -14.43
C THR A 203 13.04 6.57 -13.69
N GLY A 204 13.17 7.87 -13.98
CA GLY A 204 14.17 8.73 -13.34
C GLY A 204 14.02 8.78 -11.82
N LEU A 205 12.79 8.96 -11.33
CA LEU A 205 12.50 8.95 -9.90
C LEU A 205 12.74 7.57 -9.27
N ALA A 206 12.42 6.47 -9.97
CA ALA A 206 12.70 5.12 -9.47
C ALA A 206 14.22 4.87 -9.33
N LEU A 207 15.02 5.27 -10.32
CA LEU A 207 16.47 5.13 -10.29
C LEU A 207 17.08 6.03 -9.21
N TYR A 208 16.61 7.26 -9.07
CA TYR A 208 17.03 8.17 -8.01
C TYR A 208 16.74 7.58 -6.62
N TRP A 209 15.53 7.05 -6.43
CA TRP A 209 15.13 6.37 -5.20
C TRP A 209 15.98 5.14 -4.90
N ALA A 210 16.25 4.31 -5.91
CA ALA A 210 17.08 3.11 -5.78
C ALA A 210 18.53 3.48 -5.43
N GLY A 211 19.10 4.50 -6.10
CA GLY A 211 20.43 5.01 -5.83
C GLY A 211 20.56 5.57 -4.41
N LEU A 212 19.60 6.38 -3.97
CA LEU A 212 19.57 6.93 -2.62
C LEU A 212 19.47 5.82 -1.56
N SER A 213 18.62 4.81 -1.80
CA SER A 213 18.46 3.67 -0.89
C SER A 213 19.73 2.83 -0.82
N LEU A 214 20.36 2.54 -1.96
CA LEU A 214 21.63 1.81 -2.03
C LEU A 214 22.75 2.57 -1.32
N ALA A 215 22.86 3.88 -1.55
CA ALA A 215 23.85 4.73 -0.88
C ALA A 215 23.71 4.68 0.65
N CYS A 216 22.48 4.74 1.17
CA CYS A 216 22.24 4.61 2.61
C CYS A 216 22.52 3.21 3.15
N ILE A 217 22.24 2.14 2.39
CA ILE A 217 22.61 0.77 2.78
C ILE A 217 24.14 0.66 2.86
N LEU A 218 24.85 1.11 1.83
CA LEU A 218 26.32 1.09 1.80
C LEU A 218 26.92 1.94 2.94
N ALA A 219 26.37 3.13 3.21
CA ALA A 219 26.80 3.97 4.33
C ALA A 219 26.53 3.31 5.70
N SER A 220 25.43 2.57 5.83
CA SER A 220 25.11 1.80 7.04
C SER A 220 26.07 0.63 7.23
N LEU A 221 26.40 -0.08 6.15
CA LEU A 221 27.37 -1.19 6.16
C LEU A 221 28.81 -0.72 6.43
N ALA A 222 29.17 0.47 5.97
CA ALA A 222 30.49 1.04 6.21
C ALA A 222 30.74 1.42 7.68
N CYS A 223 29.72 1.35 8.57
CA CYS A 223 29.71 1.80 9.97
C CYS A 223 29.68 3.33 10.19
N TRP A 224 29.49 4.15 9.15
CA TRP A 224 29.61 5.62 9.29
C TRP A 224 28.32 6.31 9.70
N MET A 225 27.14 5.68 9.56
CA MET A 225 25.86 6.36 9.81
C MET A 225 24.73 5.43 10.28
N SER A 226 24.67 5.13 11.58
CA SER A 226 23.51 4.42 12.19
C SER A 226 22.17 5.16 12.00
N HIS A 227 22.22 6.45 11.65
CA HIS A 227 21.06 7.31 11.39
C HIS A 227 20.66 7.40 9.90
N ALA A 228 21.45 6.87 8.96
CA ALA A 228 21.13 6.96 7.53
C ALA A 228 19.74 6.40 7.18
N PRO A 229 19.30 5.24 7.70
CA PRO A 229 17.94 4.75 7.48
C PRO A 229 16.86 5.70 8.03
N ARG A 230 17.13 6.41 9.13
CA ARG A 230 16.19 7.39 9.71
C ARG A 230 16.06 8.61 8.81
N MET A 231 17.15 9.06 8.19
CA MET A 231 17.12 10.16 7.21
C MET A 231 16.30 9.80 5.96
N LEU A 232 16.41 8.55 5.49
CA LEU A 232 15.56 8.07 4.40
C LEU A 232 14.08 8.18 4.75
N GLU A 233 13.65 7.78 5.94
CA GLU A 233 12.23 7.87 6.33
C GLU A 233 11.66 9.28 6.24
N VAL A 234 12.51 10.31 6.33
CA VAL A 234 12.12 11.71 6.24
C VAL A 234 12.11 12.21 4.82
N ILE A 235 13.10 11.86 4.02
CA ILE A 235 13.24 12.36 2.63
C ILE A 235 12.28 11.62 1.71
N LEU A 236 12.08 10.32 1.93
CA LEU A 236 11.33 9.45 1.04
C LEU A 236 9.87 9.87 0.80
N PRO A 237 9.08 10.36 1.77
CA PRO A 237 7.67 10.67 1.55
C PRO A 237 7.38 11.63 0.38
N ILE A 238 8.17 12.70 0.19
CA ILE A 238 7.93 13.65 -0.91
C ILE A 238 8.40 13.09 -2.26
N LEU A 239 9.52 12.36 -2.29
CA LEU A 239 9.95 11.65 -3.48
C LEU A 239 8.92 10.59 -3.89
N PHE A 240 8.35 9.91 -2.90
CA PHE A 240 7.34 8.89 -3.09
C PHE A 240 6.01 9.48 -3.57
N TYR A 241 5.64 10.68 -3.11
CA TYR A 241 4.51 11.45 -3.64
C TYR A 241 4.66 11.69 -5.15
N ASP A 242 5.80 12.24 -5.56
CA ASP A 242 6.07 12.58 -6.96
C ASP A 242 6.19 11.32 -7.83
N TRP A 243 6.80 10.27 -7.29
CA TRP A 243 6.91 8.99 -7.98
C TRP A 243 5.56 8.32 -8.18
N LEU A 244 4.69 8.31 -7.16
CA LEU A 244 3.34 7.77 -7.25
C LEU A 244 2.50 8.54 -8.28
N TYR A 245 2.63 9.86 -8.30
CA TYR A 245 1.98 10.69 -9.30
C TYR A 245 2.43 10.31 -10.72
N ALA A 246 3.74 10.16 -10.94
CA ALA A 246 4.30 9.79 -12.23
C ALA A 246 3.92 8.36 -12.66
N VAL A 247 4.04 7.36 -11.78
CA VAL A 247 3.75 5.95 -12.10
C VAL A 247 2.27 5.71 -12.39
N THR A 248 1.37 6.55 -11.85
CA THR A 248 -0.06 6.44 -12.10
C THR A 248 -0.54 7.25 -13.29
N ASP A 249 0.36 7.95 -14.00
CA ASP A 249 0.03 8.73 -15.18
C ASP A 249 0.03 7.86 -16.47
N PRO A 250 -1.10 7.77 -17.20
CA PRO A 250 -1.20 7.06 -18.49
C PRO A 250 -0.16 7.48 -19.52
N GLU A 251 0.30 8.74 -19.50
CA GLU A 251 1.34 9.22 -20.42
C GLU A 251 2.69 8.53 -20.16
N GLN A 252 2.87 7.95 -18.97
CA GLN A 252 4.06 7.22 -18.57
C GLN A 252 3.98 5.71 -18.88
N ASN A 253 2.95 5.23 -19.60
CA ASN A 253 2.79 3.82 -19.92
C ASN A 253 3.97 3.21 -20.70
N SER A 254 4.75 4.01 -21.44
CA SER A 254 5.97 3.55 -22.12
C SER A 254 7.19 3.41 -21.18
N SER A 255 7.11 3.90 -19.93
CA SER A 255 8.17 3.75 -18.93
C SER A 255 8.48 2.29 -18.66
N PRO A 256 9.75 1.86 -18.72
CA PRO A 256 10.15 0.51 -18.31
C PRO A 256 9.69 0.15 -16.90
N VAL A 257 9.68 1.11 -15.98
CA VAL A 257 9.23 0.91 -14.59
C VAL A 257 7.73 0.69 -14.54
N VAL A 258 6.95 1.49 -15.26
CA VAL A 258 5.49 1.31 -15.35
C VAL A 258 5.15 -0.04 -15.99
N ARG A 259 5.83 -0.40 -17.10
CA ARG A 259 5.68 -1.71 -17.75
C ARG A 259 6.04 -2.88 -16.82
N LEU A 260 7.11 -2.74 -16.03
CA LEU A 260 7.50 -3.73 -15.04
C LEU A 260 6.39 -3.91 -13.99
N PHE A 261 5.86 -2.82 -13.43
CA PHE A 261 4.77 -2.90 -12.44
C PHE A 261 3.43 -3.38 -13.02
N GLN A 262 3.19 -3.15 -14.31
CA GLN A 262 2.03 -3.66 -15.04
C GLN A 262 2.20 -5.12 -15.49
N SER A 263 3.41 -5.68 -15.41
CA SER A 263 3.67 -7.07 -15.80
C SER A 263 2.88 -8.05 -14.93
N ARG A 264 2.45 -9.18 -15.53
CA ARG A 264 1.70 -10.22 -14.81
C ARG A 264 2.39 -10.70 -13.53
N PRO A 265 3.73 -10.95 -13.50
CA PRO A 265 4.41 -11.36 -12.27
C PRO A 265 4.33 -10.31 -11.16
N MET A 266 4.51 -9.03 -11.49
CA MET A 266 4.43 -7.95 -10.49
C MET A 266 3.00 -7.72 -9.98
N VAL A 267 2.01 -7.86 -10.86
CA VAL A 267 0.60 -7.81 -10.47
C VAL A 267 0.28 -8.99 -9.52
N TRP A 268 0.67 -10.21 -9.88
CA TRP A 268 0.50 -11.40 -9.03
C TRP A 268 1.21 -11.25 -7.68
N LEU A 269 2.46 -10.76 -7.68
CA LEU A 269 3.20 -10.49 -6.45
C LEU A 269 2.47 -9.45 -5.59
N GLY A 270 1.88 -8.43 -6.22
CA GLY A 270 1.01 -7.45 -5.56
C GLY A 270 -0.21 -8.07 -4.88
N GLU A 271 -0.84 -9.04 -5.53
CA GLU A 271 -2.01 -9.75 -4.99
C GLU A 271 -1.68 -10.54 -3.73
N ILE A 272 -0.53 -11.22 -3.70
CA ILE A 272 -0.09 -12.02 -2.53
C ILE A 272 0.75 -11.23 -1.51
N SER A 273 1.13 -9.99 -1.84
CA SER A 273 2.09 -9.21 -1.04
C SER A 273 1.64 -8.99 0.40
N MET A 274 0.33 -8.93 0.65
CA MET A 274 -0.20 -8.76 2.00
C MET A 274 0.03 -10.02 2.85
N GLY A 275 -0.24 -11.20 2.30
CA GLY A 275 0.03 -12.48 2.96
C GLY A 275 1.52 -12.67 3.26
N ILE A 276 2.40 -12.34 2.30
CA ILE A 276 3.86 -12.36 2.50
C ILE A 276 4.25 -11.40 3.63
N TYR A 277 3.77 -10.15 3.55
CA TYR A 277 4.09 -9.12 4.53
C TYR A 277 3.63 -9.48 5.95
N MET A 278 2.44 -10.06 6.12
CA MET A 278 1.95 -10.42 7.45
C MET A 278 2.56 -11.72 8.00
N GLY A 279 2.86 -12.70 7.13
CA GLY A 279 3.31 -14.03 7.54
C GLY A 279 4.83 -14.17 7.71
N HIS A 280 5.65 -13.38 7.00
CA HIS A 280 7.09 -13.61 6.97
C HIS A 280 7.75 -13.53 8.35
N ALA A 281 7.32 -12.64 9.25
CA ALA A 281 7.92 -12.52 10.58
C ALA A 281 7.69 -13.78 11.45
N LEU A 282 6.48 -14.35 11.39
CA LEU A 282 6.18 -15.62 12.06
C LEU A 282 6.98 -16.77 11.45
N LEU A 283 7.13 -16.77 10.12
CA LEU A 283 7.90 -17.78 9.43
C LEU A 283 9.40 -17.69 9.76
N CYS A 284 9.96 -16.47 9.83
CA CYS A 284 11.32 -16.23 10.31
C CYS A 284 11.48 -16.76 11.74
N ALA A 285 10.56 -16.43 12.64
CA ALA A 285 10.62 -16.90 14.03
C ALA A 285 10.56 -18.43 14.13
N GLY A 286 9.68 -19.07 13.35
CA GLY A 286 9.59 -20.52 13.25
C GLY A 286 10.89 -21.14 12.74
N TRP A 287 11.44 -20.66 11.62
CA TRP A 287 12.70 -21.17 11.09
C TRP A 287 13.87 -20.97 12.05
N LEU A 288 13.96 -19.81 12.70
CA LEU A 288 14.97 -19.57 13.73
C LEU A 288 14.83 -20.57 14.87
N PHE A 289 13.62 -20.84 15.35
CA PHE A 289 13.37 -21.84 16.38
C PHE A 289 13.77 -23.25 15.93
N PHE A 290 13.43 -23.67 14.71
CA PHE A 290 13.79 -25.00 14.17
C PHE A 290 15.30 -25.16 13.98
N ILE A 291 15.98 -24.13 13.46
CA ILE A 291 17.42 -24.16 13.23
C ILE A 291 18.17 -24.14 14.56
N ASP A 292 17.76 -23.29 15.51
CA ASP A 292 18.37 -23.17 16.83
C ASP A 292 18.13 -24.42 17.69
N ALA A 293 16.94 -25.04 17.59
CA ALA A 293 16.66 -26.33 18.23
C ALA A 293 17.56 -27.46 17.68
N GLY A 294 18.01 -27.37 16.43
CA GLY A 294 19.03 -28.25 15.86
C GLY A 294 20.48 -27.87 16.24
N TYR A 295 20.69 -26.67 16.79
CA TYR A 295 21.99 -26.11 17.18
C TYR A 295 22.21 -26.11 18.70
N LEU A 296 21.40 -26.87 19.44
CA LEU A 296 21.49 -27.05 20.90
C LEU A 296 22.77 -27.79 21.37
N ASP A 297 23.69 -28.15 20.47
CA ASP A 297 25.02 -28.70 20.81
C ASP A 297 26.08 -27.63 21.14
N GLY A 298 25.66 -26.45 21.63
CA GLY A 298 26.51 -25.64 22.51
C GLY A 298 27.41 -24.58 21.87
N ALA A 299 27.39 -24.40 20.55
CA ALA A 299 28.10 -23.29 19.89
C ALA A 299 27.11 -22.19 19.48
N ARG A 300 26.91 -21.18 20.36
CA ARG A 300 26.15 -19.94 20.08
C ARG A 300 26.81 -19.08 18.99
N SER A 301 26.81 -19.57 17.76
CA SER A 301 27.19 -18.81 16.58
C SER A 301 25.94 -18.06 16.11
N ASN A 302 25.86 -16.76 16.42
CA ASN A 302 24.82 -15.81 15.94
C ASN A 302 24.79 -15.62 14.41
N SER A 303 25.40 -16.53 13.66
CA SER A 303 25.58 -16.46 12.22
C SER A 303 24.64 -17.44 11.56
N MET A 304 23.33 -17.18 11.58
CA MET A 304 22.46 -17.82 10.58
C MET A 304 23.05 -17.45 9.22
N LEU A 305 23.56 -18.45 8.49
CA LEU A 305 24.18 -18.24 7.18
C LEU A 305 23.20 -17.43 6.32
N PRO A 306 23.56 -16.21 5.87
CA PRO A 306 22.65 -15.30 5.17
C PRO A 306 21.92 -15.95 3.98
N TRP A 307 22.57 -16.95 3.37
CA TRP A 307 22.06 -17.74 2.26
C TRP A 307 20.87 -18.63 2.65
N VAL A 308 20.84 -19.21 3.86
CA VAL A 308 19.71 -20.03 4.33
C VAL A 308 18.46 -19.16 4.48
N SER A 309 18.62 -17.96 5.05
CA SER A 309 17.54 -16.98 5.13
C SER A 309 16.98 -16.64 3.75
N PHE A 310 17.84 -16.38 2.76
CA PHE A 310 17.37 -16.03 1.43
C PHE A 310 16.73 -17.22 0.67
N LEU A 311 17.39 -18.38 0.67
CA LEU A 311 16.97 -19.54 -0.14
C LEU A 311 15.80 -20.30 0.46
N VAL A 312 15.58 -20.23 1.78
CA VAL A 312 14.49 -20.94 2.46
C VAL A 312 13.36 -19.98 2.83
N ILE A 313 13.65 -18.89 3.54
CA ILE A 313 12.59 -18.02 4.09
C ILE A 313 11.84 -17.29 2.97
N VAL A 314 12.52 -16.82 1.91
CA VAL A 314 11.84 -16.09 0.83
C VAL A 314 10.88 -17.00 0.06
N PRO A 315 11.28 -18.17 -0.47
CA PRO A 315 10.35 -19.06 -1.16
C PRO A 315 9.21 -19.57 -0.26
N THR A 316 9.52 -19.91 0.99
CA THR A 316 8.48 -20.36 1.93
C THR A 316 7.52 -19.24 2.31
N SER A 317 7.98 -17.98 2.41
CA SER A 317 7.12 -16.81 2.62
C SER A 317 6.21 -16.54 1.42
N VAL A 318 6.73 -16.69 0.20
CA VAL A 318 5.94 -16.56 -1.04
C VAL A 318 4.88 -17.65 -1.13
N LEU A 319 5.25 -18.91 -0.84
CA LEU A 319 4.32 -20.04 -0.81
C LEU A 319 3.23 -19.82 0.24
N LEU A 320 3.61 -19.52 1.48
CA LEU A 320 2.69 -19.24 2.57
C LEU A 320 1.77 -18.05 2.23
N GLY A 321 2.33 -16.96 1.71
CA GLY A 321 1.57 -15.80 1.28
C GLY A 321 0.54 -16.13 0.20
N CYS A 322 0.91 -16.97 -0.77
CA CYS A 322 -0.01 -17.46 -1.81
C CYS A 322 -1.15 -18.30 -1.21
N LEU A 323 -0.84 -19.24 -0.31
CA LEU A 323 -1.83 -20.07 0.38
C LEU A 323 -2.80 -19.23 1.22
N LEU A 324 -2.27 -18.33 2.06
CA LEU A 324 -3.05 -17.44 2.90
C LEU A 324 -3.97 -16.53 2.05
N THR A 325 -3.46 -15.99 0.95
CA THR A 325 -4.25 -15.13 0.07
C THR A 325 -5.42 -15.90 -0.56
N ARG A 326 -5.15 -17.09 -1.11
CA ARG A 326 -6.15 -17.88 -1.84
C ARG A 326 -7.18 -18.55 -0.94
N PHE A 327 -6.72 -19.18 0.14
CA PHE A 327 -7.57 -20.04 0.97
C PHE A 327 -8.16 -19.32 2.18
N TYR A 328 -7.68 -18.14 2.54
CA TYR A 328 -8.14 -17.43 3.72
C TYR A 328 -8.55 -15.97 3.44
N GLU A 329 -7.65 -15.13 2.91
CA GLU A 329 -7.96 -13.71 2.66
C GLU A 329 -9.14 -13.54 1.70
N VAL A 330 -9.10 -14.17 0.53
CA VAL A 330 -10.14 -14.02 -0.49
C VAL A 330 -11.51 -14.56 -0.02
N PRO A 331 -11.62 -15.77 0.55
CA PRO A 331 -12.88 -16.28 1.08
C PRO A 331 -13.45 -15.40 2.19
N MET A 332 -12.64 -15.00 3.17
CA MET A 332 -13.08 -14.16 4.29
C MET A 332 -13.50 -12.76 3.82
N ALA A 333 -12.76 -12.17 2.88
CA ALA A 333 -13.16 -10.91 2.26
C ALA A 333 -14.47 -11.05 1.47
N GLY A 334 -14.76 -12.23 0.92
CA GLY A 334 -16.03 -12.55 0.28
C GLY A 334 -17.19 -12.52 1.26
N LEU A 335 -17.03 -13.16 2.43
CA LEU A 335 -18.04 -13.22 3.50
C LEU A 335 -18.35 -11.86 4.13
N LEU A 336 -17.34 -10.99 4.23
CA LEU A 336 -17.47 -9.66 4.86
C LEU A 336 -17.97 -8.57 3.90
N ARG A 337 -18.01 -8.84 2.58
CA ARG A 337 -18.50 -7.86 1.59
C ARG A 337 -20.03 -7.85 1.55
N PRO A 338 -20.68 -6.68 1.46
CA PRO A 338 -22.14 -6.60 1.37
C PRO A 338 -22.70 -7.37 0.16
N ALA A 339 -23.79 -8.11 0.35
CA ALA A 339 -24.47 -8.91 -0.68
C ALA A 339 -24.77 -8.10 -1.96
N ARG A 340 -25.23 -6.85 -1.82
CA ARG A 340 -25.50 -5.94 -2.96
C ARG A 340 -24.32 -5.80 -3.93
N ARG A 341 -23.09 -5.87 -3.44
CA ARG A 341 -21.89 -5.77 -4.28
C ARG A 341 -21.61 -7.07 -5.01
N GLN A 342 -21.93 -8.22 -4.40
CA GLN A 342 -21.86 -9.51 -5.07
C GLN A 342 -22.91 -9.57 -6.17
N ASP A 343 -24.15 -9.14 -5.89
CA ASP A 343 -25.23 -9.09 -6.86
C ASP A 343 -24.87 -8.20 -8.06
N ALA A 344 -24.33 -7.00 -7.80
CA ALA A 344 -23.88 -6.09 -8.86
C ALA A 344 -22.73 -6.70 -9.69
N LEU A 345 -21.79 -7.40 -9.05
CA LEU A 345 -20.68 -8.07 -9.74
C LEU A 345 -21.18 -9.24 -10.60
N GLU A 346 -22.14 -10.01 -10.10
CA GLU A 346 -22.77 -11.09 -10.85
C GLU A 346 -23.58 -10.56 -12.02
N ALA A 347 -24.35 -9.50 -11.81
CA ALA A 347 -25.09 -8.81 -12.88
C ALA A 347 -24.14 -8.31 -13.98
N ALA A 348 -23.02 -7.67 -13.60
CA ALA A 348 -22.01 -7.22 -14.55
C ALA A 348 -21.33 -8.39 -15.31
N LYS A 349 -21.06 -9.52 -14.63
CA LYS A 349 -20.55 -10.73 -15.28
C LYS A 349 -21.56 -11.31 -16.29
N ARG A 350 -22.84 -11.37 -15.93
CA ARG A 350 -23.92 -11.83 -16.82
C ARG A 350 -24.07 -10.91 -18.03
N ALA A 351 -24.00 -9.58 -17.82
CA ALA A 351 -24.02 -8.60 -18.90
C ALA A 351 -22.84 -8.79 -19.86
N ASN A 352 -21.61 -8.91 -19.34
CA ASN A 352 -20.42 -9.14 -20.16
C ASN A 352 -20.45 -10.48 -20.93
N ALA A 353 -20.91 -11.56 -20.30
CA ALA A 353 -21.10 -12.84 -20.98
C ALA A 353 -22.08 -12.69 -22.16
N SER A 354 -23.20 -12.00 -21.94
CA SER A 354 -24.19 -11.76 -23.01
C SER A 354 -23.65 -10.88 -24.14
N SER A 355 -22.76 -9.92 -23.87
CA SER A 355 -22.11 -9.10 -24.89
C SER A 355 -21.11 -9.90 -25.73
N HIS A 356 -20.38 -10.83 -25.10
CA HIS A 356 -19.47 -11.72 -25.79
C HIS A 356 -20.22 -12.68 -26.73
N ASP A 357 -21.37 -13.19 -26.29
CA ASP A 357 -22.23 -14.04 -27.10
C ASP A 357 -22.86 -13.26 -28.27
N ARG A 358 -23.27 -12.00 -28.06
CA ARG A 358 -23.72 -11.13 -29.16
C ARG A 358 -22.62 -10.86 -30.17
N LEU A 359 -21.40 -10.57 -29.73
CA LEU A 359 -20.27 -10.34 -30.64
C LEU A 359 -19.93 -11.62 -31.42
N ARG A 360 -20.01 -12.80 -30.81
CA ARG A 360 -19.86 -14.08 -31.53
C ARG A 360 -20.95 -14.30 -32.56
N GLY A 361 -22.20 -13.98 -32.24
CA GLY A 361 -23.32 -14.03 -33.19
C GLY A 361 -23.10 -13.12 -34.39
N VAL A 362 -22.72 -11.86 -34.14
CA VAL A 362 -22.42 -10.89 -35.21
C VAL A 362 -21.25 -11.34 -36.09
N VAL A 363 -20.17 -11.87 -35.51
CA VAL A 363 -19.02 -12.39 -36.28
C VAL A 363 -19.41 -13.61 -37.13
N ALA A 364 -20.27 -14.49 -36.61
CA ALA A 364 -20.80 -15.63 -37.35
C ALA A 364 -21.69 -15.19 -38.53
N ASP A 365 -22.52 -14.16 -38.34
CA ASP A 365 -23.38 -13.59 -39.39
C ASP A 365 -22.58 -12.90 -40.51
N TYR A 366 -21.38 -12.38 -40.21
CA TYR A 366 -20.49 -11.79 -41.21
C TYR A 366 -19.67 -12.81 -42.00
N GLY A 367 -19.84 -14.12 -41.78
CA GLY A 367 -19.20 -15.18 -42.57
C GLY A 367 -17.67 -15.16 -42.55
N VAL A 368 -17.07 -14.51 -41.54
CA VAL A 368 -15.62 -14.50 -41.33
C VAL A 368 -15.27 -15.81 -40.63
N ALA A 369 -15.07 -16.86 -41.43
CA ALA A 369 -14.62 -18.17 -40.98
C ALA A 369 -13.15 -18.16 -40.54
#